data_AF-A0A6A7KI57-F1
#
_entry.id   AF-A0A6A7KI57-F1
#
_cell.length_a   1.000
_cell.length_b   1.000
_cell.length_c   1.000
_cell.angle_alpha   90.00
_cell.angle_beta   90.00
_cell.angle_gamma   90.00
#
_symmetry.space_group_name_H-M   'P 1'
#
loop_
_entity.id
_entity.type
_entity.pdbx_description
1 polymer ?
#
loop_
_entity_poly.entity_id
_entity_poly.type
_entity_poly.pdbx_seq_one_letter_code
_entity_poly.pdbx_strand_id
1 'polypeptide(L)'
;MKRWVRILGLFFPFLTFGGIFIAIYLNPWFSLTENALSDMGSIKNPIGYVFNSLLVFLGFLGFVFGVEMLKEKRVTVLFPLGMVSLLLVGIFPEEYEPHSFFALSFYILLVADIFICGLKRVRKKKSVLIWLLGSPIVFIVMLYLTRVFDGLAIPELVGALFINAWIVYLTLEVEK
;
A
#
# COMPACT_ATOMS: atom_id res chain seq x y z
N MET A 1 7.14 12.28 16.66
CA MET A 1 7.44 10.89 16.27
C MET A 1 8.35 10.16 17.25
N LYS A 2 7.86 9.04 17.82
CA LYS A 2 8.67 8.11 18.63
C LYS A 2 9.73 7.40 17.76
N ARG A 3 10.89 7.05 18.34
CA ARG A 3 12.01 6.42 17.62
C ARG A 3 11.60 5.14 16.87
N TRP A 4 10.83 4.26 17.49
CA TRP A 4 10.42 2.99 16.88
C TRP A 4 9.46 3.20 15.70
N VAL A 5 8.56 4.20 15.75
CA VAL A 5 7.66 4.55 14.63
C VAL A 5 8.48 5.03 13.43
N ARG A 6 9.55 5.79 13.69
CA ARG A 6 10.47 6.26 12.66
C ARG A 6 11.21 5.11 12.00
N ILE A 7 11.72 4.17 12.79
CA ILE A 7 12.37 2.96 12.26
C ILE A 7 11.38 2.18 11.41
N LEU A 8 10.17 1.95 11.93
CA LEU A 8 9.12 1.24 11.21
C LEU A 8 8.82 1.87 9.84
N GLY A 9 8.61 3.19 9.78
CA GLY A 9 8.32 3.89 8.53
C GLY A 9 9.48 3.88 7.53
N LEU A 10 10.74 3.95 7.98
CA LEU A 10 11.90 3.85 7.10
C LEU A 10 12.13 2.42 6.57
N PHE A 11 11.82 1.41 7.37
CA PHE A 11 11.97 0.00 6.98
C PHE A 11 10.77 -0.56 6.21
N PHE A 12 9.60 0.10 6.26
CA PHE A 12 8.36 -0.37 5.63
C PHE A 12 8.49 -0.71 4.13
N PRO A 13 9.18 0.09 3.30
CA PRO A 13 9.40 -0.25 1.88
C PRO A 13 10.23 -1.50 1.69
N PHE A 14 11.24 -1.73 2.54
CA PHE A 14 12.08 -2.93 2.46
C PHE A 14 11.29 -4.18 2.83
N LEU A 15 10.41 -4.09 3.84
CA LEU A 15 9.49 -5.17 4.17
C LEU A 15 8.52 -5.45 3.02
N THR A 16 7.96 -4.39 2.43
CA THR A 16 6.99 -4.50 1.33
C THR A 16 7.64 -5.14 0.09
N PHE A 17 8.66 -4.48 -0.48
CA PHE A 17 9.25 -4.92 -1.75
C PHE A 17 10.16 -6.13 -1.58
N GLY A 18 10.84 -6.27 -0.45
CA GLY A 18 11.58 -7.49 -0.13
C GLY A 18 10.65 -8.70 -0.01
N GLY A 19 9.52 -8.55 0.68
CA GLY A 19 8.50 -9.59 0.77
C GLY A 19 7.89 -9.96 -0.59
N ILE A 20 7.51 -8.95 -1.39
CA ILE A 20 6.98 -9.19 -2.75
C ILE A 20 8.03 -9.89 -3.61
N PHE A 21 9.29 -9.46 -3.58
CA PHE A 21 10.37 -10.10 -4.33
C PHE A 21 10.55 -11.57 -3.92
N ILE A 22 10.51 -11.88 -2.62
CA ILE A 22 10.57 -13.26 -2.12
C ILE A 22 9.37 -14.06 -2.64
N ALA A 23 8.16 -13.50 -2.60
CA ALA A 23 6.95 -14.16 -3.11
C ALA A 23 7.07 -14.46 -4.61
N ILE A 24 7.54 -13.51 -5.42
CA ILE A 24 7.78 -13.70 -6.86
C ILE A 24 8.83 -14.77 -7.09
N TYR A 25 9.96 -14.71 -6.36
CA TYR A 25 11.05 -15.69 -6.50
C TYR A 25 10.59 -17.13 -6.22
N LEU A 26 9.69 -17.32 -5.26
CA LEU A 26 9.13 -18.62 -4.92
C LEU A 26 8.03 -19.09 -5.88
N ASN A 27 7.51 -18.22 -6.76
CA ASN A 27 6.48 -18.53 -7.75
C ASN A 27 7.02 -18.37 -9.18
N PRO A 28 7.78 -19.33 -9.74
CA PRO A 28 8.39 -19.20 -11.08
C PRO A 28 7.39 -19.04 -12.24
N TRP A 29 6.12 -19.39 -12.01
CA TRP A 29 5.03 -19.23 -12.97
C TRP A 29 4.52 -17.78 -13.06
N PHE A 30 4.84 -16.95 -12.08
CA PHE A 30 4.32 -15.60 -11.97
C PHE A 30 4.88 -14.68 -13.07
N SER A 31 3.98 -13.98 -13.76
CA SER A 31 4.30 -12.96 -14.76
C SER A 31 3.76 -11.60 -14.32
N LEU A 32 4.62 -10.59 -14.31
CA LEU A 32 4.22 -9.21 -13.95
C LEU A 32 3.15 -8.63 -14.90
N THR A 33 3.09 -9.11 -16.14
CA THR A 33 2.18 -8.57 -17.16
C THR A 33 0.87 -9.35 -17.27
N GLU A 34 0.85 -10.62 -16.82
CA GLU A 34 -0.30 -11.52 -16.97
C GLU A 34 -1.01 -11.83 -15.65
N ASN A 35 -0.35 -11.60 -14.50
CA ASN A 35 -0.89 -11.92 -13.18
C ASN A 35 -1.19 -10.69 -12.33
N ALA A 36 -2.08 -10.84 -11.36
CA ALA A 36 -2.19 -9.98 -10.19
C ALA A 36 -1.18 -10.42 -9.11
N LEU A 37 -0.69 -9.53 -8.26
CA LEU A 37 0.15 -9.96 -7.12
C LEU A 37 -0.64 -10.92 -6.21
N SER A 38 -1.95 -10.72 -6.09
CA SER A 38 -2.88 -11.58 -5.35
C SER A 38 -2.96 -13.01 -5.87
N ASP A 39 -2.66 -13.27 -7.14
CA ASP A 39 -2.61 -14.64 -7.69
C ASP A 39 -1.61 -15.49 -6.89
N MET A 40 -0.49 -14.88 -6.43
CA MET A 40 0.48 -15.59 -5.59
C MET A 40 -0.10 -15.99 -4.23
N GLY A 41 -1.19 -15.34 -3.78
CA GLY A 41 -1.93 -15.64 -2.55
C GLY A 41 -3.15 -16.56 -2.74
N SER A 42 -3.42 -17.02 -3.97
CA SER A 42 -4.54 -17.92 -4.27
C SER A 42 -4.56 -19.17 -3.37
N ILE A 43 -5.76 -19.65 -2.98
CA ILE A 43 -5.90 -20.93 -2.26
C ILE A 43 -5.47 -22.14 -3.09
N LYS A 44 -5.39 -21.97 -4.42
CA LYS A 44 -4.92 -23.01 -5.35
C LYS A 44 -3.39 -23.07 -5.41
N ASN A 45 -2.70 -22.04 -4.91
CA ASN A 45 -1.26 -22.02 -4.78
C ASN A 45 -0.83 -22.72 -3.48
N PRO A 46 -0.07 -23.85 -3.53
CA PRO A 46 0.38 -24.55 -2.33
C PRO A 46 1.22 -23.70 -1.37
N ILE A 47 1.86 -22.64 -1.89
CA ILE A 47 2.63 -21.67 -1.11
C ILE A 47 1.95 -20.31 -0.99
N GLY A 48 0.63 -20.24 -1.24
CA GLY A 48 -0.13 -18.99 -1.21
C GLY A 48 -0.08 -18.26 0.14
N TYR A 49 0.13 -19.01 1.22
CA TYR A 49 0.34 -18.47 2.55
C TYR A 49 1.53 -17.50 2.64
N VAL A 50 2.53 -17.59 1.77
CA VAL A 50 3.69 -16.67 1.78
C VAL A 50 3.25 -15.24 1.47
N PHE A 51 2.49 -15.04 0.39
CA PHE A 51 2.01 -13.73 0.00
C PHE A 51 0.93 -13.21 0.97
N ASN A 52 0.00 -14.08 1.38
CA ASN A 52 -1.06 -13.71 2.30
C ASN A 52 -0.52 -13.30 3.68
N SER A 53 0.45 -14.04 4.22
CA SER A 53 1.09 -13.69 5.49
C SER A 53 1.85 -12.37 5.41
N LEU A 54 2.47 -12.08 4.27
CA LEU A 54 3.09 -10.77 4.01
C LEU A 54 2.05 -9.65 4.08
N LEU A 55 0.89 -9.79 3.41
CA LEU A 55 -0.16 -8.78 3.45
C LEU A 55 -0.73 -8.57 4.85
N VAL A 56 -0.99 -9.64 5.60
CA VAL A 56 -1.43 -9.56 7.00
C VAL A 56 -0.40 -8.83 7.86
N PHE A 57 0.87 -9.19 7.71
CA PHE A 57 1.96 -8.57 8.47
C PHE A 57 2.14 -7.08 8.14
N LEU A 58 2.16 -6.72 6.85
CA LEU A 58 2.27 -5.33 6.40
C LEU A 58 1.04 -4.51 6.80
N GLY A 59 -0.17 -5.07 6.68
CA GLY A 59 -1.40 -4.42 7.11
C GLY A 59 -1.42 -4.14 8.62
N PHE A 60 -0.97 -5.10 9.44
CA PHE A 60 -0.83 -4.91 10.88
C PHE A 60 0.20 -3.82 11.24
N LEU A 61 1.41 -3.91 10.68
CA LEU A 61 2.46 -2.92 10.93
C LEU A 61 2.05 -1.53 10.44
N GLY A 62 1.44 -1.46 9.26
CA GLY A 62 0.93 -0.24 8.66
C GLY A 62 -0.19 0.37 9.48
N PHE A 63 -1.09 -0.44 10.05
CA PHE A 63 -2.13 0.02 10.96
C PHE A 63 -1.53 0.66 12.22
N VAL A 64 -0.55 0.00 12.86
CA VAL A 64 0.14 0.54 14.03
C VAL A 64 0.84 1.87 13.70
N PHE A 65 1.55 1.94 12.58
CA PHE A 65 2.16 3.19 12.08
C PHE A 65 1.10 4.28 11.85
N GLY A 66 -0.01 3.93 11.19
CA GLY A 66 -1.12 4.82 10.88
C GLY A 66 -1.79 5.41 12.10
N VAL A 67 -2.01 4.61 13.15
CA VAL A 67 -2.59 5.08 14.42
C VAL A 67 -1.67 6.10 15.10
N GLU A 68 -0.36 5.88 15.13
CA GLU A 68 0.58 6.85 15.70
C GLU A 68 0.64 8.14 14.85
N MET A 69 0.64 8.02 13.52
CA MET A 69 0.57 9.18 12.64
C MET A 69 -0.76 9.94 12.77
N LEU A 70 -1.87 9.25 13.01
CA LEU A 70 -3.19 9.86 13.22
C LEU A 70 -3.20 10.68 14.52
N LYS A 71 -2.60 10.18 15.61
CA LYS A 71 -2.42 10.92 16.87
C LYS A 71 -1.59 12.19 16.66
N GLU A 72 -0.58 12.14 15.80
CA GLU A 72 0.24 13.30 15.40
C GLU A 72 -0.46 14.20 14.36
N LYS A 73 -1.72 13.90 13.97
CA LYS A 73 -2.48 14.61 12.91
C LYS A 73 -1.74 14.63 11.58
N ARG A 74 -0.88 13.63 11.35
CA ARG A 74 -0.05 13.48 10.15
C ARG A 74 -0.77 12.73 9.03
N VAL A 75 -1.76 11.94 9.37
CA VAL A 75 -2.69 11.27 8.46
C VAL A 75 -4.13 11.50 8.92
N THR A 76 -5.09 11.05 8.13
CA THR A 76 -6.50 10.95 8.53
C THR A 76 -6.84 9.53 9.00
N VAL A 77 -8.09 9.29 9.40
CA VAL A 77 -8.57 7.95 9.76
C VAL A 77 -8.53 6.97 8.57
N LEU A 78 -8.48 7.48 7.33
CA LEU A 78 -8.46 6.67 6.12
C LEU A 78 -7.19 5.82 6.02
N PHE A 79 -6.03 6.32 6.48
CA PHE A 79 -4.78 5.57 6.46
C PHE A 79 -4.86 4.26 7.28
N PRO A 80 -5.15 4.27 8.60
CA PRO A 80 -5.26 3.03 9.35
C PRO A 80 -6.38 2.12 8.85
N LEU A 81 -7.51 2.69 8.36
CA LEU A 81 -8.58 1.87 7.77
C LEU A 81 -8.12 1.16 6.50
N GLY A 82 -7.38 1.83 5.62
CA GLY A 82 -6.86 1.17 4.43
C GLY A 82 -5.80 0.11 4.78
N MET A 83 -5.00 0.32 5.82
CA MET A 83 -4.08 -0.73 6.30
C MET A 83 -4.82 -1.95 6.89
N VAL A 84 -5.99 -1.74 7.52
CA VAL A 84 -6.90 -2.84 7.87
C VAL A 84 -7.42 -3.53 6.61
N SER A 85 -7.79 -2.80 5.56
CA SER A 85 -8.17 -3.40 4.28
C SER A 85 -7.05 -4.27 3.71
N LEU A 86 -5.79 -3.81 3.72
CA LEU A 86 -4.63 -4.61 3.27
C LEU A 86 -4.48 -5.91 4.09
N LEU A 87 -4.66 -5.83 5.41
CA LEU A 87 -4.66 -7.01 6.27
C LEU A 87 -5.76 -7.99 5.86
N LEU A 88 -6.96 -7.48 5.57
CA LEU A 88 -8.10 -8.30 5.17
C LEU A 88 -7.93 -8.91 3.77
N VAL A 89 -7.20 -8.28 2.85
CA VAL A 89 -6.79 -8.90 1.58
C VAL A 89 -5.94 -10.15 1.84
N GLY A 90 -5.04 -10.11 2.82
CA GLY A 90 -4.27 -11.30 3.21
C GLY A 90 -5.10 -12.38 3.91
N ILE A 91 -6.21 -12.02 4.58
CA ILE A 91 -7.12 -12.98 5.23
C ILE A 91 -8.10 -13.62 4.24
N PHE A 92 -8.54 -12.85 3.24
CA PHE A 92 -9.46 -13.30 2.20
C PHE A 92 -8.71 -13.40 0.87
N PRO A 93 -8.13 -14.57 0.53
CA PRO A 93 -7.56 -14.84 -0.79
C PRO A 93 -8.51 -14.55 -1.95
N GLU A 94 -7.97 -14.47 -3.16
CA GLU A 94 -8.69 -13.98 -4.34
C GLU A 94 -9.96 -14.76 -4.70
N GLU A 95 -10.04 -16.05 -4.35
CA GLU A 95 -11.26 -16.84 -4.56
C GLU A 95 -12.45 -16.45 -3.68
N TYR A 96 -12.22 -15.69 -2.61
CA TYR A 96 -13.27 -15.25 -1.71
C TYR A 96 -13.86 -13.91 -2.16
N GLU A 97 -15.19 -13.83 -2.27
CA GLU A 97 -15.92 -12.62 -2.71
C GLU A 97 -15.46 -11.30 -2.04
N PRO A 98 -15.09 -11.24 -0.73
CA PRO A 98 -14.63 -10.00 -0.11
C PRO A 98 -13.29 -9.48 -0.60
N HIS A 99 -12.46 -10.29 -1.28
CA HIS A 99 -11.08 -9.95 -1.64
C HIS A 99 -11.02 -8.63 -2.43
N SER A 100 -11.74 -8.57 -3.55
CA SER A 100 -11.71 -7.42 -4.47
C SER A 100 -12.23 -6.15 -3.80
N PHE A 101 -13.20 -6.27 -2.89
CA PHE A 101 -13.71 -5.14 -2.11
C PHE A 101 -12.61 -4.54 -1.21
N PHE A 102 -11.87 -5.39 -0.48
CA PHE A 102 -10.80 -4.91 0.41
C PHE A 102 -9.57 -4.43 -0.36
N ALA A 103 -9.21 -5.09 -1.46
CA ALA A 103 -8.11 -4.68 -2.33
C ALA A 103 -8.35 -3.28 -2.93
N LEU A 104 -9.55 -3.05 -3.48
CA LEU A 104 -9.93 -1.73 -4.00
C LEU A 104 -10.02 -0.69 -2.87
N SER A 105 -10.60 -1.06 -1.73
CA SER A 105 -10.72 -0.18 -0.57
C SER A 105 -9.34 0.26 -0.06
N PHE A 106 -8.35 -0.62 -0.02
CA PHE A 106 -6.98 -0.28 0.38
C PHE A 106 -6.43 0.89 -0.46
N TYR A 107 -6.46 0.76 -1.80
CA TYR A 107 -5.94 1.82 -2.66
C TYR A 107 -6.74 3.12 -2.58
N ILE A 108 -8.08 3.04 -2.62
CA ILE A 108 -8.93 4.24 -2.52
C ILE A 108 -8.69 4.98 -1.21
N LEU A 109 -8.68 4.27 -0.07
CA LEU A 109 -8.51 4.88 1.24
C LEU A 109 -7.14 5.54 1.41
N LEU A 110 -6.06 4.87 0.98
CA LEU A 110 -4.70 5.42 1.11
C LEU A 110 -4.47 6.59 0.16
N VAL A 111 -4.91 6.49 -1.10
CA VAL A 111 -4.79 7.61 -2.06
C VAL A 111 -5.63 8.81 -1.60
N ALA A 112 -6.83 8.58 -1.07
CA ALA A 112 -7.67 9.64 -0.51
C ALA A 112 -7.04 10.27 0.75
N ASP A 113 -6.43 9.47 1.62
CA ASP A 113 -5.66 9.98 2.77
C ASP A 113 -4.56 10.94 2.33
N ILE A 114 -3.75 10.51 1.36
CA ILE A 114 -2.65 11.28 0.79
C ILE A 114 -3.17 12.60 0.20
N PHE A 115 -4.25 12.54 -0.59
CA PHE A 115 -4.88 13.72 -1.18
C PHE A 115 -5.34 14.73 -0.11
N ILE A 116 -6.08 14.25 0.89
CA ILE A 116 -6.65 15.11 1.95
C ILE A 116 -5.54 15.71 2.82
N CYS A 117 -4.52 14.93 3.17
CA CYS A 117 -3.34 15.43 3.86
C CYS A 117 -2.60 16.46 3.02
N GLY A 118 -2.53 16.19 1.71
CA GLY A 118 -2.07 17.09 0.66
C GLY A 118 -2.70 18.47 0.78
N LEU A 119 -4.03 18.48 0.67
CA LEU A 119 -4.87 19.66 0.64
C LEU A 119 -4.76 20.47 1.95
N LYS A 120 -4.72 19.80 3.10
CA LYS A 120 -4.60 20.45 4.41
C LYS A 120 -3.27 21.18 4.61
N ARG A 121 -2.20 20.76 3.93
CA ARG A 121 -0.84 21.29 4.14
C ARG A 121 -0.28 22.14 3.00
N VAL A 122 -0.87 22.07 1.80
CA VAL A 122 -0.31 22.72 0.60
C VAL A 122 -0.05 24.23 0.77
N ARG A 123 -0.89 24.94 1.54
CA ARG A 123 -0.69 26.37 1.84
C ARG A 123 0.54 26.67 2.70
N LYS A 124 0.97 25.70 3.51
CA LYS A 124 2.10 25.84 4.45
C LYS A 124 3.38 25.21 3.92
N LYS A 125 3.29 24.16 3.10
CA LYS A 125 4.44 23.39 2.62
C LYS A 125 4.28 23.02 1.16
N LYS A 126 5.08 23.64 0.29
CA LYS A 126 5.07 23.36 -1.17
C LYS A 126 5.49 21.92 -1.51
N SER A 127 6.35 21.30 -0.69
CA SER A 127 6.77 19.90 -0.87
C SER A 127 5.60 18.92 -0.91
N VAL A 128 4.47 19.30 -0.31
CA VAL A 128 3.26 18.46 -0.26
C VAL A 128 2.49 18.45 -1.59
N LEU A 129 2.79 19.37 -2.51
CA LEU A 129 2.11 19.47 -3.80
C LEU A 129 2.25 18.19 -4.64
N ILE A 130 3.41 17.52 -4.56
CA ILE A 130 3.66 16.23 -5.24
C ILE A 130 2.67 15.18 -4.76
N TRP A 131 2.37 15.14 -3.46
CA TRP A 131 1.41 14.18 -2.90
C TRP A 131 -0.03 14.52 -3.26
N LEU A 132 -0.38 15.81 -3.17
CA LEU A 132 -1.72 16.30 -3.51
C LEU A 132 -2.09 16.04 -4.98
N LEU A 133 -1.20 16.36 -5.91
CA LEU A 133 -1.44 16.15 -7.34
C LEU A 133 -1.15 14.70 -7.74
N GLY A 134 -0.13 14.10 -7.15
CA GLY A 134 0.29 12.73 -7.43
C GLY A 134 -0.77 11.70 -7.07
N SER A 135 -1.55 11.89 -6.00
CA SER A 135 -2.55 10.91 -5.59
C SER A 135 -3.62 10.64 -6.66
N PRO A 136 -4.36 11.63 -7.22
CA PRO A 136 -5.30 11.36 -8.31
C PRO A 136 -4.59 10.90 -9.59
N ILE A 137 -3.39 11.43 -9.89
CA ILE A 137 -2.63 11.04 -11.09
C ILE A 137 -2.24 9.57 -11.02
N VAL A 138 -1.66 9.11 -9.91
CA VAL A 138 -1.27 7.72 -9.69
C VAL A 138 -2.49 6.80 -9.78
N PHE A 139 -3.61 7.18 -9.18
CA PHE A 139 -4.83 6.38 -9.26
C PHE A 139 -5.34 6.26 -10.70
N ILE A 140 -5.34 7.35 -11.48
CA ILE A 140 -5.68 7.34 -12.91
C ILE A 140 -4.70 6.46 -13.70
N VAL A 141 -3.39 6.57 -13.41
CA VAL A 141 -2.36 5.73 -14.05
C VAL A 141 -2.60 4.26 -13.73
N MET A 142 -2.92 3.90 -12.49
CA MET A 142 -3.27 2.52 -12.14
C MET A 142 -4.45 2.01 -12.98
N LEU A 143 -5.55 2.78 -13.06
CA LEU A 143 -6.72 2.43 -13.87
C LEU A 143 -6.42 2.34 -15.37
N TYR A 144 -5.49 3.14 -15.87
CA TYR A 144 -5.03 3.04 -17.25
C TYR A 144 -4.24 1.74 -17.47
N LEU A 145 -3.35 1.39 -16.54
CA LEU A 145 -2.51 0.22 -16.63
C LEU A 145 -3.29 -1.10 -16.60
N THR A 146 -4.46 -1.15 -15.95
CA THR A 146 -5.37 -2.32 -16.03
C THR A 146 -5.97 -2.54 -17.42
N ARG A 147 -5.78 -1.61 -18.37
CA ARG A 147 -6.18 -1.76 -19.78
C ARG A 147 -4.99 -2.05 -20.70
N VAL A 148 -3.77 -1.93 -20.18
CA VAL A 148 -2.53 -2.13 -20.93
C VAL A 148 -1.97 -3.53 -20.71
N PHE A 149 -2.09 -4.03 -19.47
CA PHE A 149 -1.64 -5.35 -19.07
C PHE A 149 -2.84 -6.26 -18.79
N ASP A 150 -2.68 -7.56 -19.05
CA ASP A 150 -3.71 -8.56 -18.76
C ASP A 150 -3.85 -8.77 -17.24
N GLY A 151 -2.72 -8.69 -16.52
CA GLY A 151 -2.64 -8.81 -15.07
C GLY A 151 -2.68 -7.46 -14.32
N LEU A 152 -2.86 -7.54 -13.00
CA LEU A 152 -2.93 -6.36 -12.11
C LEU A 152 -1.61 -6.04 -11.39
N ALA A 153 -0.57 -6.88 -11.52
CA ALA A 153 0.63 -6.72 -10.70
C ALA A 153 1.35 -5.37 -10.92
N ILE A 154 1.43 -4.90 -12.16
CA ILE A 154 2.05 -3.61 -12.47
C ILE A 154 1.26 -2.42 -11.87
N PRO A 155 -0.07 -2.26 -12.09
CA PRO A 155 -0.81 -1.21 -11.41
C PRO A 155 -0.73 -1.30 -9.88
N GLU A 156 -0.75 -2.50 -9.31
CA GLU A 156 -0.59 -2.72 -7.87
C GLU A 156 0.78 -2.24 -7.36
N LEU A 157 1.87 -2.59 -8.05
CA LEU A 157 3.22 -2.13 -7.71
C LEU A 157 3.36 -0.61 -7.79
N VAL A 158 2.72 0.04 -8.77
CA VAL A 158 2.69 1.50 -8.89
C VAL A 158 1.99 2.14 -7.68
N GLY A 159 0.82 1.62 -7.29
CA GLY A 159 0.11 2.06 -6.11
C GLY A 159 0.91 1.83 -4.83
N ALA A 160 1.48 0.63 -4.66
CA ALA A 160 2.30 0.25 -3.51
C ALA A 160 3.54 1.15 -3.39
N LEU A 161 4.21 1.47 -4.49
CA LEU A 161 5.35 2.39 -4.52
C LEU A 161 4.97 3.79 -4.05
N PHE A 162 3.86 4.33 -4.54
CA PHE A 162 3.41 5.67 -4.14
C PHE A 162 3.05 5.73 -2.65
N ILE A 163 2.33 4.72 -2.15
CA ILE A 163 1.96 4.61 -0.73
C ILE A 163 3.20 4.46 0.16
N ASN A 164 4.16 3.63 -0.22
CA ASN A 164 5.42 3.47 0.51
C ASN A 164 6.25 4.75 0.52
N ALA A 165 6.30 5.46 -0.60
CA ALA A 165 6.97 6.75 -0.68
C ALA A 165 6.32 7.80 0.23
N TRP A 166 4.98 7.79 0.36
CA TRP A 166 4.26 8.62 1.32
C TRP A 166 4.62 8.29 2.78
N ILE A 167 4.72 7.00 3.13
CA ILE A 167 5.15 6.56 4.47
C ILE A 167 6.56 7.08 4.79
N VAL A 168 7.49 6.96 3.85
CA VAL A 168 8.85 7.49 4.00
C VAL A 168 8.82 9.01 4.15
N TYR A 169 8.03 9.72 3.33
CA TYR A 169 7.87 11.17 3.44
C TYR A 169 7.37 11.59 4.83
N LEU A 170 6.31 10.98 5.34
CA LEU A 170 5.78 11.23 6.68
C LEU A 170 6.82 10.99 7.77
N THR A 171 7.71 10.03 7.54
CA THR A 171 8.77 9.62 8.48
C THR A 171 9.97 10.57 8.48
N LEU A 172 10.35 11.06 7.31
CA LEU A 172 11.44 12.02 7.13
C LEU A 172 11.02 13.44 7.46
N GLU A 173 9.72 13.76 7.36
CA GLU A 173 9.12 15.03 7.77
C GLU A 173 9.09 15.15 9.32
N VAL A 174 10.24 15.04 9.97
CA VAL A 174 10.41 15.46 11.36
C VAL A 174 10.69 16.96 11.33
N GLU A 175 9.73 17.70 11.88
CA GLU A 175 9.73 19.14 12.18
C GLU A 175 11.13 19.79 12.14
N LYS A 176 11.33 20.62 11.11
CA LYS A 176 11.93 21.94 11.33
C LYS A 176 10.81 22.88 11.77
#